data_AF-A0A3D1QUF9-F1
#
_entry.id   AF-A0A3D1QUF9-F1
#
_cell.length_a   1.000
_cell.length_b   1.000
_cell.length_c   1.000
_cell.angle_alpha   90.00
_cell.angle_beta   90.00
_cell.angle_gamma   90.00
#
_symmetry.space_group_name_H-M   'P 1'
#
loop_
_entity.id
_entity.type
_entity.pdbx_description
1 polymer ?
#
loop_
_entity_poly.entity_id
_entity_poly.type
_entity_poly.pdbx_seq_one_letter_code
_entity_poly.pdbx_strand_id
1 'polypeptide(L)'
;MWKLAAFFALALLAAGCPYPNHPDDLQVRDPVPSGGDGFSLALYQSVGVAMRPGHEVELVENGRIFDVLEEEILRAESSIHIVSFIWRPSYPSTRLIRAILKRTQEGVACRVIYEPFGSPGFDDKIRRTLAEGGCDVRRFRNYSNGTPGRLFYRNHRKILIVDGRRGVTGGFGIWWSWL
;
A
#
# COMPACT_ATOMS: atom_id res chain seq x y z
N MET A 1 -6.37 5.70 -40.32
CA MET A 1 -6.09 5.04 -39.03
C MET A 1 -5.75 6.01 -37.90
N TRP A 2 -4.80 6.96 -38.08
CA TRP A 2 -4.47 7.98 -37.07
C TRP A 2 -5.67 8.84 -36.63
N LYS A 3 -6.51 9.26 -37.58
CA LYS A 3 -7.70 10.10 -37.29
C LYS A 3 -8.73 9.41 -36.39
N LEU A 4 -8.90 8.08 -36.50
CA LEU A 4 -9.78 7.31 -35.61
C LEU A 4 -9.18 7.17 -34.21
N ALA A 5 -7.87 6.91 -34.09
CA ALA A 5 -7.21 6.81 -32.80
C ALA A 5 -7.23 8.14 -32.02
N ALA A 6 -7.05 9.26 -32.72
CA ALA A 6 -7.18 10.60 -32.14
C ALA A 6 -8.63 10.88 -31.68
N PHE A 7 -9.63 10.43 -32.44
CA PHE A 7 -11.04 10.59 -32.08
C PHE A 7 -11.42 9.79 -30.82
N PHE A 8 -10.94 8.55 -30.69
CA PHE A 8 -11.15 7.74 -29.48
C PHE A 8 -10.43 8.29 -28.25
N ALA A 9 -9.21 8.81 -28.41
CA ALA A 9 -8.48 9.46 -27.31
C ALA A 9 -9.19 10.75 -26.84
N LEU A 10 -9.71 11.55 -27.77
CA LEU A 10 -10.47 12.76 -27.46
C LEU A 10 -11.82 12.44 -26.81
N ALA A 11 -12.49 11.37 -27.27
CA ALA A 11 -13.74 10.89 -26.69
C ALA A 11 -13.55 10.33 -25.26
N LEU A 12 -12.43 9.65 -24.98
CA LEU A 12 -12.07 9.22 -23.62
C LEU A 12 -11.75 10.39 -22.68
N LEU A 13 -11.10 11.44 -23.20
CA LEU A 13 -10.88 12.69 -22.46
C LEU A 13 -12.18 13.45 -22.19
N ALA A 14 -13.14 13.41 -23.11
CA ALA A 14 -14.44 14.08 -22.98
C ALA A 14 -15.47 13.26 -22.19
N ALA A 15 -15.33 11.94 -22.13
CA ALA A 15 -16.19 11.03 -21.35
C ALA A 15 -15.68 10.83 -19.91
N GLY A 16 -14.49 11.35 -19.58
CA GLY A 16 -14.10 11.54 -18.19
C GLY A 16 -15.07 12.54 -17.57
N CYS A 17 -16.09 12.04 -16.88
CA CYS A 17 -17.02 12.89 -16.15
C CYS A 17 -16.19 13.86 -15.30
N PRO A 18 -16.26 15.18 -15.54
CA PRO A 18 -15.72 16.14 -14.62
C PRO A 18 -16.73 16.22 -13.47
N TYR A 19 -16.89 15.12 -12.73
CA TYR A 19 -17.50 15.24 -11.42
C TYR A 19 -16.57 16.16 -10.66
N PRO A 20 -17.05 17.31 -10.15
CA PRO A 20 -16.27 18.08 -9.21
C PRO A 20 -15.90 17.11 -8.10
N ASN A 21 -14.60 16.84 -7.99
CA ASN A 21 -14.05 16.11 -6.86
C ASN A 21 -14.29 17.07 -5.69
N HIS A 22 -15.36 16.86 -4.93
CA HIS A 22 -15.66 17.59 -3.70
C HIS A 22 -14.95 16.85 -2.57
N PRO A 23 -13.68 17.17 -2.27
CA PRO A 23 -12.92 16.42 -1.27
C PRO A 23 -13.55 16.62 0.12
N ASP A 24 -14.30 17.71 0.28
CA ASP A 24 -14.95 18.14 1.51
C ASP A 24 -16.29 17.43 1.78
N ASP A 25 -16.89 16.77 0.77
CA ASP A 25 -18.19 16.09 0.92
C ASP A 25 -18.06 14.73 1.63
N LEU A 26 -16.84 14.18 1.71
CA LEU A 26 -16.54 12.90 2.34
C LEU A 26 -15.67 13.07 3.60
N GLN A 27 -15.91 14.13 4.36
CA GLN A 27 -15.28 14.27 5.68
C GLN A 27 -16.08 13.47 6.72
N VAL A 28 -15.41 12.53 7.37
CA VAL A 28 -15.95 11.88 8.56
C VAL A 28 -15.93 12.92 9.69
N ARG A 29 -17.10 13.43 10.05
CA ARG A 29 -17.24 14.54 11.01
C ARG A 29 -17.23 14.08 12.48
N ASP A 30 -17.58 12.82 12.70
CA ASP A 30 -17.60 12.21 14.02
C ASP A 30 -16.35 11.35 14.25
N PRO A 31 -15.85 11.21 15.49
CA PRO A 31 -14.75 10.31 15.78
C PRO A 31 -15.06 8.89 15.30
N VAL A 32 -14.17 8.29 14.52
CA VAL A 32 -14.29 6.87 14.16
C VAL A 32 -14.07 6.06 15.44
N PRO A 33 -15.02 5.20 15.85
CA PRO A 33 -14.83 4.35 17.01
C PRO A 33 -13.62 3.45 16.80
N SER A 34 -12.75 3.34 17.80
CA SER A 34 -11.64 2.38 17.81
C SER A 34 -12.02 1.04 18.44
N GLY A 35 -13.29 0.85 18.84
CA GLY A 35 -13.78 -0.35 19.52
C GLY A 35 -15.26 -0.30 19.89
N GLY A 36 -15.70 -1.28 20.68
CA GLY A 36 -17.08 -1.43 21.15
C GLY A 36 -17.94 -2.39 20.32
N ASP A 37 -19.11 -2.73 20.86
CA ASP A 37 -20.00 -3.77 20.31
C ASP A 37 -20.43 -3.49 18.87
N GLY A 38 -20.69 -2.22 18.53
CA GLY A 38 -21.06 -1.80 17.17
C GLY A 38 -19.89 -1.80 16.17
N PHE A 39 -18.66 -1.57 16.64
CA PHE A 39 -17.48 -1.48 15.78
C PHE A 39 -17.11 -2.83 15.17
N SER A 40 -17.11 -3.88 16.00
CA SER A 40 -16.81 -5.24 15.54
C SER A 40 -17.83 -5.74 14.49
N LEU A 41 -19.11 -5.42 14.68
CA LEU A 41 -20.17 -5.73 13.72
C LEU A 41 -20.01 -4.96 12.41
N ALA A 42 -19.71 -3.66 12.48
CA ALA A 42 -19.49 -2.82 11.29
C ALA A 42 -18.28 -3.31 10.46
N LEU A 43 -17.17 -3.68 11.11
CA LEU A 43 -16.02 -4.28 10.44
C LEU A 43 -16.40 -5.63 9.81
N TYR A 44 -17.09 -6.50 10.55
CA TYR A 44 -17.54 -7.79 10.01
C TYR A 44 -18.42 -7.62 8.76
N GLN A 45 -19.37 -6.68 8.78
CA GLN A 45 -20.22 -6.37 7.62
C GLN A 45 -19.43 -5.83 6.43
N SER A 46 -18.34 -5.10 6.68
CA SER A 46 -17.51 -4.50 5.64
C SER A 46 -16.51 -5.48 5.01
N VAL A 47 -15.91 -6.36 5.81
CA VAL A 47 -14.79 -7.23 5.37
C VAL A 47 -15.14 -8.71 5.27
N GLY A 48 -16.28 -9.14 5.81
CA GLY A 48 -16.72 -10.54 5.81
C GLY A 48 -15.93 -11.45 6.75
N VAL A 49 -15.11 -10.90 7.64
CA VAL A 49 -14.28 -11.64 8.60
C VAL A 49 -14.53 -11.13 10.01
N ALA A 50 -14.90 -12.05 10.92
CA ALA A 50 -15.16 -11.69 12.31
C ALA A 50 -13.87 -11.30 13.03
N MET A 51 -13.93 -10.26 13.86
CA MET A 51 -12.83 -9.93 14.75
C MET A 51 -12.56 -11.08 15.71
N ARG A 52 -11.28 -11.39 15.92
CA ARG A 52 -10.86 -12.38 16.91
C ARG A 52 -10.65 -11.70 18.26
N PRO A 53 -11.07 -12.32 19.38
CA PRO A 53 -10.76 -11.80 20.72
C PRO A 53 -9.25 -11.66 20.95
N GLY A 54 -8.85 -10.71 21.79
CA GLY A 54 -7.44 -10.46 22.14
C GLY A 54 -6.65 -9.66 21.11
N HIS A 55 -7.32 -9.06 20.13
CA HIS A 55 -6.73 -8.13 19.16
C HIS A 55 -7.32 -6.73 19.32
N GLU A 56 -6.50 -5.73 19.05
CA GLU A 56 -6.88 -4.31 19.04
C GLU A 56 -6.69 -3.73 17.63
N VAL A 57 -7.47 -2.70 17.32
CA VAL A 57 -7.41 -1.99 16.04
C VAL A 57 -7.34 -0.49 16.34
N GLU A 58 -6.39 0.17 15.71
CA GLU A 58 -6.20 1.61 15.79
C GLU A 58 -6.38 2.22 14.39
N LEU A 59 -7.11 3.34 14.30
CA LEU A 59 -7.17 4.12 13.07
C LEU A 59 -5.93 5.00 12.98
N VAL A 60 -5.19 4.86 11.88
CA VAL A 60 -4.03 5.70 11.57
C VAL A 60 -4.38 6.66 10.45
N GLU A 61 -4.39 7.95 10.75
CA GLU A 61 -4.64 9.01 9.77
C GLU A 61 -3.40 9.31 8.91
N ASN A 62 -3.61 10.04 7.81
CA ASN A 62 -2.50 10.53 6.97
C ASN A 62 -1.50 11.36 7.80
N GLY A 63 -0.25 11.41 7.34
CA GLY A 63 0.86 12.00 8.07
C GLY A 63 1.47 11.09 9.13
N ARG A 64 0.64 10.40 9.92
CA ARG A 64 1.10 9.45 10.95
C ARG A 64 1.54 8.10 10.39
N ILE A 65 1.04 7.72 9.21
CA ILE A 65 1.24 6.37 8.66
C ILE A 65 2.72 5.98 8.51
N PHE A 66 3.60 6.89 8.12
CA PHE A 66 5.01 6.57 7.94
C PHE A 66 5.74 6.36 9.26
N ASP A 67 5.35 7.09 10.30
CA ASP A 67 5.91 6.91 11.63
C ASP A 67 5.47 5.56 12.21
N VAL A 68 4.18 5.21 12.06
CA VAL A 68 3.66 3.89 12.47
C VAL A 68 4.37 2.76 11.73
N LEU A 69 4.51 2.85 10.40
CA LEU A 69 5.22 1.83 9.62
C LEU A 69 6.68 1.68 10.07
N GLU A 70 7.39 2.80 10.28
CA GLU A 70 8.79 2.80 10.71
C GLU A 70 8.95 2.20 12.11
N GLU A 71 8.11 2.60 13.07
CA GLU A 71 8.10 2.05 14.42
C GLU A 71 7.84 0.54 14.43
N GLU A 72 6.82 0.09 13.70
CA GLU A 72 6.47 -1.34 13.62
C GLU A 72 7.58 -2.17 12.98
N ILE A 73 8.20 -1.65 11.93
CA ILE A 73 9.38 -2.28 11.31
C ILE A 73 10.52 -2.36 12.33
N LEU A 74 10.82 -1.29 13.06
CA LEU A 74 11.92 -1.27 14.02
C LEU A 74 11.71 -2.24 15.21
N ARG A 75 10.45 -2.59 15.52
CA ARG A 75 10.08 -3.59 16.53
C ARG A 75 10.17 -5.05 16.03
N ALA A 76 10.49 -5.28 14.76
CA ALA A 76 10.49 -6.64 14.19
C ALA A 76 11.62 -7.50 14.76
N GLU A 77 11.29 -8.69 15.27
CA GLU A 77 12.28 -9.62 15.85
C GLU A 77 12.61 -10.80 14.93
N SER A 78 11.67 -11.19 14.06
CA SER A 78 11.76 -12.41 13.26
C SER A 78 11.48 -12.17 11.77
N SER A 79 10.47 -11.35 11.44
CA SER A 79 10.05 -11.18 10.05
C SER A 79 9.33 -9.86 9.77
N ILE A 80 9.54 -9.36 8.55
CA ILE A 80 8.86 -8.22 7.94
C ILE A 80 8.32 -8.69 6.58
N HIS A 81 7.01 -8.58 6.39
CA HIS A 81 6.34 -8.89 5.14
C HIS A 81 5.57 -7.68 4.63
N ILE A 82 5.87 -7.22 3.42
CA ILE A 82 5.25 -6.04 2.83
C ILE A 82 4.59 -6.41 1.50
N VAL A 83 3.35 -5.97 1.33
CA VAL A 83 2.67 -5.89 0.04
C VAL A 83 2.32 -4.43 -0.20
N SER A 84 2.70 -3.86 -1.34
CA SER A 84 2.30 -2.48 -1.67
C SER A 84 1.89 -2.31 -3.13
N PHE A 85 0.78 -1.60 -3.33
CA PHE A 85 0.38 -1.13 -4.65
C PHE A 85 1.19 0.08 -5.11
N ILE A 86 1.34 1.08 -4.24
CA ILE A 86 2.10 2.31 -4.48
C ILE A 86 3.31 2.31 -3.56
N TRP A 87 4.49 2.15 -4.13
CA TRP A 87 5.74 2.44 -3.46
C TRP A 87 6.68 3.13 -4.43
N ARG A 88 6.93 4.42 -4.20
CA ARG A 88 7.68 5.29 -5.12
C ARG A 88 8.89 5.91 -4.43
N PRO A 89 9.98 6.16 -5.17
CA PRO A 89 11.13 6.90 -4.64
C PRO A 89 10.69 8.25 -4.08
N SER A 90 10.94 8.47 -2.79
CA SER A 90 10.52 9.65 -2.04
C SER A 90 11.21 9.66 -0.66
N TYR A 91 11.17 10.80 0.03
CA TYR A 91 11.70 10.90 1.40
C TYR A 91 11.13 9.84 2.38
N PRO A 92 9.80 9.64 2.51
CA PRO A 92 9.26 8.61 3.40
C PRO A 92 9.67 7.19 2.96
N SER A 93 9.78 6.93 1.65
CA SER A 93 10.34 5.66 1.16
C SER A 93 11.77 5.43 1.65
N THR A 94 12.62 6.46 1.61
CA THR A 94 14.01 6.35 2.05
C THR A 94 14.09 6.07 3.56
N ARG A 95 13.24 6.70 4.37
CA ARG A 95 13.12 6.41 5.81
C ARG A 95 12.77 4.94 6.06
N LEU A 96 11.71 4.45 5.42
CA LEU A 96 11.27 3.06 5.57
C LEU A 96 12.33 2.06 5.12
N ILE A 97 12.99 2.29 3.98
CA ILE A 97 14.07 1.42 3.49
C ILE A 97 15.18 1.33 4.53
N ARG A 98 15.59 2.45 5.14
CA ARG A 98 16.63 2.45 6.19
C ARG A 98 16.21 1.61 7.40
N ALA A 99 14.97 1.75 7.86
CA ALA A 99 14.44 0.96 8.98
C ALA A 99 14.41 -0.54 8.66
N ILE A 100 13.96 -0.90 7.46
CA ILE A 100 13.93 -2.29 6.99
C ILE A 100 15.34 -2.87 6.96
N LEU A 101 16.28 -2.16 6.32
CA LEU A 101 17.66 -2.61 6.17
C LEU A 101 18.35 -2.80 7.52
N LYS A 102 18.09 -1.90 8.49
CA LYS A 102 18.60 -2.06 9.85
C LYS A 102 18.17 -3.40 10.44
N ARG A 103 16.88 -3.75 10.37
CA ARG A 103 16.40 -5.03 10.91
C ARG A 103 16.90 -6.23 10.13
N THR A 104 16.98 -6.13 8.81
CA THR A 104 17.52 -7.22 7.97
C THR A 104 18.98 -7.51 8.30
N GLN A 105 19.79 -6.48 8.57
CA GLN A 105 21.18 -6.62 9.04
C GLN A 105 21.30 -7.29 10.41
N GLU A 106 20.28 -7.15 11.25
CA GLU A 106 20.16 -7.84 12.55
C GLU A 106 19.58 -9.26 12.43
N GLY A 107 19.39 -9.77 11.20
CA GLY A 107 18.95 -11.15 10.93
C GLY A 107 17.43 -11.32 10.75
N VAL A 108 16.65 -10.23 10.77
CA VAL A 108 15.20 -10.28 10.56
C VAL A 108 14.88 -10.61 9.09
N ALA A 109 14.02 -11.60 8.86
CA ALA A 109 13.66 -11.99 7.50
C ALA A 109 12.77 -10.94 6.83
N CYS A 110 13.21 -10.38 5.70
CA CYS A 110 12.47 -9.35 4.97
C CYS A 110 11.93 -9.89 3.63
N ARG A 111 10.63 -9.72 3.37
CA ARG A 111 9.99 -10.11 2.09
C ARG A 111 9.05 -9.01 1.59
N VAL A 112 9.20 -8.62 0.33
CA VAL A 112 8.44 -7.53 -0.27
C VAL A 112 7.81 -7.97 -1.59
N ILE A 113 6.51 -7.73 -1.74
CA ILE A 113 5.78 -7.84 -3.00
C ILE A 113 5.30 -6.44 -3.39
N TYR A 114 5.66 -5.96 -4.58
CA TYR A 114 5.21 -4.66 -5.08
C TYR A 114 4.48 -4.79 -6.42
N GLU A 115 3.53 -3.88 -6.66
CA GLU A 115 2.87 -3.75 -7.97
C GLU A 115 3.59 -2.71 -8.84
N PRO A 116 4.15 -3.09 -10.00
CA PRO A 116 4.81 -2.17 -10.92
C PRO A 116 3.96 -1.00 -11.38
N PHE A 117 2.66 -1.23 -11.61
CA PHE A 117 1.78 -0.19 -12.16
C PHE A 117 1.65 1.01 -11.23
N GLY A 118 1.51 0.78 -9.92
CA GLY A 118 1.43 1.85 -8.93
C GLY A 118 2.79 2.37 -8.45
N SER A 119 3.89 1.69 -8.80
CA SER A 119 5.23 1.87 -8.24
C SER A 119 6.30 2.23 -9.31
N PRO A 120 6.11 3.31 -10.10
CA PRO A 120 7.15 3.77 -11.03
C PRO A 120 8.45 4.11 -10.28
N GLY A 121 9.57 3.73 -10.87
CA GLY A 121 10.91 3.93 -10.29
C GLY A 121 11.28 2.98 -9.14
N PHE A 122 10.39 2.05 -8.75
CA PHE A 122 10.68 1.07 -7.71
C PHE A 122 11.82 0.13 -8.12
N ASP A 123 11.78 -0.38 -9.35
CA ASP A 123 12.79 -1.31 -9.86
C ASP A 123 14.20 -0.73 -9.87
N ASP A 124 14.33 0.54 -10.24
CA ASP A 124 15.63 1.18 -10.46
C ASP A 124 16.32 1.59 -9.16
N LYS A 125 15.53 2.04 -8.16
CA LYS A 125 16.06 2.63 -6.92
C LYS A 125 15.79 1.78 -5.68
N ILE A 126 14.57 1.27 -5.54
CA ILE A 126 14.10 0.66 -4.29
C ILE A 126 14.43 -0.84 -4.27
N ARG A 127 14.07 -1.57 -5.34
CA ARG A 127 14.26 -3.01 -5.43
C ARG A 127 15.72 -3.39 -5.24
N ARG A 128 16.62 -2.71 -5.94
CA ARG A 128 18.07 -2.95 -5.85
C ARG A 128 18.57 -2.79 -4.41
N THR A 129 18.27 -1.65 -3.79
CA THR A 129 18.69 -1.32 -2.42
C THR A 129 18.18 -2.35 -1.40
N LEU A 130 16.91 -2.74 -1.47
CA LEU A 130 16.32 -3.73 -0.57
C LEU A 130 16.92 -5.13 -0.81
N ALA A 131 17.10 -5.55 -2.06
CA ALA A 131 17.63 -6.85 -2.41
C ALA A 131 19.11 -7.00 -2.02
N GLU A 132 19.94 -5.99 -2.29
CA GLU A 132 21.35 -5.95 -1.85
C GLU A 132 21.46 -5.95 -0.32
N GLY A 133 20.44 -5.40 0.36
CA GLY A 133 20.32 -5.42 1.81
C GLY A 133 19.76 -6.71 2.42
N GLY A 134 19.52 -7.75 1.62
CA GLY A 134 19.08 -9.07 2.09
C GLY A 134 17.57 -9.31 2.09
N CYS A 135 16.75 -8.38 1.60
CA CYS A 135 15.31 -8.61 1.43
C CYS A 135 15.01 -9.48 0.19
N ASP A 136 14.06 -10.40 0.30
CA ASP A 136 13.47 -11.06 -0.88
C ASP A 136 12.40 -10.14 -1.50
N VAL A 137 12.72 -9.50 -2.62
CA VAL A 137 11.85 -8.54 -3.30
C VAL A 137 11.31 -9.11 -4.60
N ARG A 138 9.99 -9.26 -4.68
CA ARG A 138 9.28 -9.84 -5.82
C ARG A 138 8.29 -8.87 -6.43
N ARG A 139 8.22 -8.92 -7.75
CA ARG A 139 7.23 -8.19 -8.53
C ARG A 139 5.90 -8.96 -8.53
N PHE A 140 4.79 -8.27 -8.27
CA PHE A 140 3.47 -8.83 -8.54
C PHE A 140 3.20 -8.81 -10.04
N ARG A 141 3.54 -9.92 -10.71
CA ARG A 141 3.37 -10.16 -12.15
C ARG A 141 4.16 -9.19 -13.05
N ASN A 142 4.65 -9.72 -14.17
CA ASN A 142 5.19 -8.88 -15.23
C ASN A 142 4.06 -8.32 -16.09
N TYR A 143 4.31 -7.19 -16.75
CA TYR A 143 3.45 -6.72 -17.84
C TYR A 143 3.36 -7.84 -18.89
N SER A 144 2.15 -8.37 -19.10
CA SER A 144 1.93 -9.44 -20.08
C SER A 144 1.66 -8.79 -21.43
N ASN A 145 2.60 -8.95 -22.36
CA ASN A 145 2.56 -8.40 -23.71
C ASN A 145 1.59 -9.18 -24.62
N GLY A 146 0.30 -9.31 -24.26
CA GLY A 146 -0.64 -9.89 -25.24
C GLY A 146 -1.93 -10.52 -24.73
N THR A 147 -2.31 -10.40 -23.45
CA THR A 147 -3.63 -10.86 -23.00
C THR A 147 -4.50 -9.67 -22.60
N PRO A 148 -5.47 -9.26 -23.44
CA PRO A 148 -6.47 -8.25 -23.08
C PRO A 148 -7.13 -8.65 -21.75
N GLY A 149 -7.27 -7.69 -20.83
CA GLY A 149 -7.85 -7.93 -19.49
C GLY A 149 -6.82 -8.13 -18.37
N ARG A 150 -5.61 -8.64 -18.66
CA ARG A 150 -4.56 -8.82 -17.63
C ARG A 150 -4.01 -7.50 -17.07
N LEU A 151 -4.22 -6.40 -17.78
CA LEU A 151 -3.88 -5.06 -17.30
C LEU A 151 -4.69 -4.64 -16.06
N PHE A 152 -5.90 -5.19 -15.88
CA PHE A 152 -6.80 -4.83 -14.80
C PHE A 152 -6.66 -5.71 -13.55
N TYR A 153 -5.98 -6.85 -13.64
CA TYR A 153 -5.70 -7.72 -12.49
C TYR A 153 -4.47 -7.24 -11.71
N ARG A 154 -4.63 -6.15 -10.96
CA ARG A 154 -3.57 -5.53 -10.16
C ARG A 154 -3.70 -5.89 -8.69
N ASN A 155 -2.55 -6.01 -8.00
CA ASN A 155 -2.56 -6.19 -6.56
C ASN A 155 -2.69 -4.83 -5.87
N HIS A 156 -3.92 -4.45 -5.54
CA HIS A 156 -4.20 -3.16 -4.89
C HIS A 156 -4.02 -3.18 -3.36
N ARG A 157 -3.61 -4.31 -2.79
CA ARG A 157 -3.43 -4.48 -1.34
C ARG A 157 -2.24 -3.67 -0.84
N LYS A 158 -2.37 -3.13 0.37
CA LYS A 158 -1.29 -2.48 1.13
C LYS A 158 -1.25 -3.13 2.50
N ILE A 159 -0.17 -3.83 2.79
CA ILE A 159 -0.06 -4.68 3.98
C ILE A 159 1.37 -4.60 4.47
N LEU A 160 1.56 -4.30 5.74
CA LEU A 160 2.76 -4.64 6.51
C LEU A 160 2.34 -5.70 7.53
N ILE A 161 3.03 -6.83 7.60
CA ILE A 161 2.95 -7.79 8.69
C ILE A 161 4.31 -7.89 9.34
N VAL A 162 4.36 -7.74 10.66
CA VAL A 162 5.56 -7.88 11.48
C VAL A 162 5.39 -9.07 12.42
N ASP A 163 6.34 -10.00 12.36
CA ASP A 163 6.42 -11.20 13.21
C ASP A 163 5.18 -12.11 13.18
N GLY A 164 4.28 -11.94 12.21
CA GLY A 164 2.98 -12.61 12.15
C GLY A 164 1.99 -12.17 13.23
N ARG A 165 2.27 -11.07 13.95
CA ARG A 165 1.48 -10.63 15.12
C ARG A 165 0.92 -9.22 14.98
N ARG A 166 1.64 -8.33 14.29
CA ARG A 166 1.24 -6.92 14.10
C ARG A 166 1.02 -6.66 12.62
N GLY A 167 -0.03 -5.91 12.30
CA GLY A 167 -0.46 -5.69 10.92
C GLY A 167 -0.90 -4.25 10.69
N VAL A 168 -0.44 -3.65 9.58
CA VAL A 168 -0.91 -2.34 9.11
C VAL A 168 -1.48 -2.50 7.71
N THR A 169 -2.72 -2.03 7.50
CA THR A 169 -3.40 -2.07 6.20
C THR A 169 -4.32 -0.88 6.03
N GLY A 170 -4.80 -0.63 4.81
CA GLY A 170 -5.72 0.46 4.50
C GLY A 170 -5.49 1.07 3.11
N GLY A 171 -5.80 2.36 2.99
CA GLY A 171 -5.75 3.11 1.73
C GLY A 171 -4.41 3.77 1.39
N PHE A 172 -3.37 3.61 2.22
CA PHE A 172 -2.13 4.37 2.09
C PHE A 172 -1.24 3.96 0.92
N GLY A 173 -0.35 4.86 0.49
CA GLY A 173 0.73 4.58 -0.45
C GLY A 173 2.07 5.01 0.15
N ILE A 174 3.15 4.32 -0.22
CA ILE A 174 4.50 4.71 0.18
C ILE A 174 5.02 5.76 -0.81
N TRP A 175 4.55 6.98 -0.60
CA TRP A 175 4.86 8.18 -1.38
C TRP A 175 4.55 9.44 -0.57
N TRP A 176 5.08 10.60 -0.97
CA TRP A 176 4.94 11.84 -0.19
C TRP A 176 3.50 12.35 -0.05
N SER A 177 2.54 11.90 -0.88
CA SER A 177 1.14 12.36 -0.80
C SER A 177 0.35 11.80 0.39
N TRP A 178 0.96 10.94 1.20
CA TRP A 178 0.39 10.44 2.47
C TRP A 178 1.10 11.00 3.71
N LEU A 179 1.96 12.01 3.53
CA LEU A 179 2.49 12.82 4.63
C LEU A 179 1.44 13.81 5.14
#